data_AF-A0A2S1LKF5-F1
#
_entry.id   AF-A0A2S1LKF5-F1
#
_cell.length_a   1.000
_cell.length_b   1.000
_cell.length_c   1.000
_cell.angle_alpha   90.00
_cell.angle_beta   90.00
_cell.angle_gamma   90.00
#
_symmetry.space_group_name_H-M   'P 1'
#
loop_
_entity.id
_entity.type
_entity.pdbx_description
1 polymer ?
#
loop_
_entity_poly.entity_id
_entity_poly.type
_entity_poly.pdbx_seq_one_letter_code
_entity_poly.pdbx_strand_id
1 'polypeptide(L)'
;MKKLKTIGIHTGCWIVFFTYTYISWLGRTTDSTTLWLNLSINLAKLAAFYSCFCWVFPHFLKQAKIPQLIIGILGSYLLFCGIRAVLEEVVYPYYLGFDNYDATTTVWHYLVDNLYYGFSFIILAAAIYATRNAYRQERQHDALRKEAAKAEMAFLKSQINPHFLYNTLNYIYSLAIPVSDKLANAIVNLSDLMRYTLSESKDGKVEITREIDYIQNYIALFKLRFDPHFYVNFTTAVDLGSRRIAALLLIPFVENALKHGVVDDPNHPVLIRLEVKADTFCFTVSNAINHNQKDISSGIGLANLRRRLELLYPNAHQLHIIRDSKNYKSVLHITF
;
A
#
# COMPACT_ATOMS: atom_id res chain seq x y z
N MET A 1 -7.00 2.19 21.88
CA MET A 1 -7.57 3.17 20.92
C MET A 1 -8.57 2.58 19.92
N LYS A 2 -8.27 1.49 19.17
CA LYS A 2 -9.21 0.93 18.15
C LYS A 2 -10.57 0.44 18.70
N LYS A 3 -10.60 -0.21 19.87
CA LYS A 3 -11.85 -0.70 20.50
C LYS A 3 -12.79 0.45 20.92
N LEU A 4 -12.26 1.49 21.58
CA LEU A 4 -13.05 2.68 21.96
C LEU A 4 -13.66 3.37 20.73
N LYS A 5 -12.92 3.51 19.63
CA LYS A 5 -13.43 4.09 18.39
C LYS A 5 -14.57 3.26 17.80
N THR A 6 -14.47 1.93 17.82
CA THR A 6 -15.55 1.04 17.36
C THR A 6 -16.79 1.19 18.24
N ILE A 7 -16.64 1.19 19.57
CA ILE A 7 -17.76 1.39 20.50
C ILE A 7 -18.43 2.75 20.23
N GLY A 8 -17.64 3.82 20.12
CA GLY A 8 -18.18 5.16 19.82
C GLY A 8 -18.96 5.24 18.51
N ILE A 9 -18.50 4.58 17.44
CA ILE A 9 -19.23 4.52 16.16
C ILE A 9 -20.56 3.78 16.34
N HIS A 10 -20.56 2.61 16.98
CA HIS A 10 -21.79 1.85 17.21
C HIS A 10 -22.78 2.63 18.08
N THR A 11 -22.32 3.22 19.19
CA THR A 11 -23.15 4.06 20.07
C THR A 11 -23.74 5.25 19.30
N GLY A 12 -22.93 5.93 18.48
CA GLY A 12 -23.40 7.02 17.62
C GLY A 12 -24.46 6.58 16.61
N CYS A 13 -24.26 5.45 15.93
CA CYS A 13 -25.24 4.89 14.99
C CYS A 13 -26.57 4.55 15.67
N TRP A 14 -26.54 3.94 16.87
CA TRP A 14 -27.75 3.64 17.62
C TRP A 14 -28.46 4.88 18.13
N ILE A 15 -27.72 5.90 18.59
CA ILE A 15 -28.31 7.19 18.98
C ILE A 15 -29.03 7.81 17.78
N VAL A 16 -28.38 7.91 16.62
CA VAL A 16 -28.98 8.44 15.39
C VAL A 16 -30.21 7.65 14.98
N PHE A 17 -30.14 6.31 15.00
CA PHE A 17 -31.25 5.44 14.67
C PHE A 17 -32.44 5.64 15.62
N PHE A 18 -32.22 5.60 16.94
CA PHE A 18 -33.28 5.82 17.92
C PHE A 18 -33.86 7.23 17.83
N THR A 19 -33.02 8.24 17.60
CA THR A 19 -33.48 9.62 17.44
C THR A 19 -34.38 9.76 16.22
N TYR A 20 -33.97 9.18 15.09
CA TYR A 20 -34.78 9.15 13.88
C TYR A 20 -36.13 8.45 14.09
N THR A 21 -36.13 7.26 14.72
CA THR A 21 -37.38 6.53 14.96
C THR A 21 -38.30 7.30 15.89
N TYR A 22 -37.78 7.86 16.98
CA TYR A 22 -38.59 8.61 17.96
C TYR A 22 -39.15 9.92 17.39
N ILE A 23 -38.34 10.71 16.68
CA ILE A 23 -38.82 11.94 16.04
C ILE A 23 -39.89 11.61 14.99
N SER A 24 -39.70 10.54 14.22
CA SER A 24 -40.70 10.10 13.23
C SER A 24 -42.04 9.72 13.86
N TRP A 25 -42.05 9.15 15.07
CA TRP A 25 -43.30 8.78 15.75
C TRP A 25 -43.95 9.97 16.47
N LEU A 26 -43.15 10.83 17.12
CA LEU A 26 -43.63 12.08 17.73
C LEU A 26 -44.31 13.00 16.72
N GLY A 27 -43.82 13.03 15.47
CA GLY A 27 -44.44 13.78 14.38
C GLY A 27 -45.72 13.15 13.80
N ARG A 28 -46.03 11.89 14.13
CA ARG A 28 -47.15 11.12 13.55
C ARG A 28 -48.29 10.86 14.54
N THR A 29 -48.01 10.77 15.84
CA THR A 29 -49.01 10.39 16.84
C THR A 29 -48.74 11.13 18.15
N THR A 30 -49.79 11.56 18.83
CA THR A 30 -49.74 12.03 20.23
C THR A 30 -49.95 10.91 21.25
N ASP A 31 -50.10 9.67 20.79
CA ASP A 31 -50.37 8.52 21.63
C ASP A 31 -49.08 7.98 22.27
N SER A 32 -49.04 8.03 23.61
CA SER A 32 -47.90 7.57 24.38
C SER A 32 -47.68 6.05 24.29
N THR A 33 -48.72 5.25 24.02
CA THR A 33 -48.60 3.78 23.94
C THR A 33 -47.69 3.37 22.79
N THR A 34 -47.88 4.01 21.63
CA THR A 34 -47.08 3.77 20.41
C THR A 34 -45.59 4.07 20.62
N LEU A 35 -45.26 5.10 21.42
CA LEU A 35 -43.87 5.43 21.75
C LEU A 35 -43.21 4.36 22.64
N TRP A 36 -43.95 3.80 23.60
CA TRP A 36 -43.48 2.72 24.46
C TRP A 36 -43.31 1.40 23.70
N LEU A 37 -44.24 1.06 22.81
CA LEU A 37 -44.11 -0.10 21.92
C LEU A 37 -42.93 0.05 20.95
N ASN A 38 -42.66 1.28 20.48
CA ASN A 38 -41.48 1.55 19.68
C ASN A 38 -40.18 1.34 20.48
N LEU A 39 -40.16 1.71 21.76
CA LEU A 39 -39.01 1.50 22.65
C LEU A 39 -38.69 0.01 22.81
N SER A 40 -39.70 -0.81 23.15
CA SER A 40 -39.53 -2.24 23.39
C SER A 40 -39.02 -2.96 22.16
N ILE A 41 -39.61 -2.69 20.98
CA ILE A 41 -39.14 -3.21 19.68
C ILE A 41 -37.66 -2.88 19.45
N ASN A 42 -37.27 -1.64 19.74
CA ASN A 42 -35.95 -1.12 19.48
C ASN A 42 -34.88 -1.68 20.44
N LEU A 43 -35.23 -1.87 21.71
CA LEU A 43 -34.39 -2.57 22.69
C LEU A 43 -34.23 -4.05 22.34
N ALA A 44 -35.30 -4.71 21.91
CA ALA A 44 -35.24 -6.10 21.47
C ALA A 44 -34.37 -6.25 20.20
N LYS A 45 -34.50 -5.34 19.23
CA LYS A 45 -33.63 -5.28 18.03
C LYS A 45 -32.16 -5.13 18.40
N LEU A 46 -31.84 -4.25 19.35
CA LEU A 46 -30.48 -4.04 19.86
C LEU A 46 -29.89 -5.35 20.42
N ALA A 47 -30.66 -6.04 21.26
CA ALA A 47 -30.25 -7.30 21.87
C ALA A 47 -30.00 -8.40 20.83
N ALA A 48 -30.93 -8.60 19.90
CA ALA A 48 -30.79 -9.60 18.83
C ALA A 48 -29.65 -9.27 17.86
N PHE A 49 -29.43 -7.98 17.57
CA PHE A 49 -28.29 -7.55 16.76
C PHE A 49 -26.96 -7.93 17.41
N TYR A 50 -26.78 -7.61 18.70
CA TYR A 50 -25.51 -7.88 19.39
C TYR A 50 -25.30 -9.34 19.75
N SER A 51 -26.36 -10.10 20.04
CA SER A 51 -26.25 -11.56 20.21
C SER A 51 -25.70 -12.19 18.92
N CYS A 52 -26.24 -11.79 17.77
CA CYS A 52 -25.77 -12.26 16.47
C CYS A 52 -24.35 -11.77 16.13
N PHE A 53 -24.12 -10.47 16.25
CA PHE A 53 -22.87 -9.82 15.84
C PHE A 53 -21.66 -10.19 16.71
N CYS A 54 -21.84 -10.32 18.03
CA CYS A 54 -20.73 -10.59 18.96
C CYS A 54 -20.55 -12.08 19.25
N TRP A 55 -21.61 -12.90 19.18
CA TRP A 55 -21.55 -14.30 19.58
C TRP A 55 -21.84 -15.27 18.43
N VAL A 56 -23.03 -15.23 17.83
CA VAL A 56 -23.44 -16.26 16.85
C VAL A 56 -22.53 -16.28 15.62
N PHE A 57 -22.35 -15.16 14.93
CA PHE A 57 -21.55 -15.14 13.69
C PHE A 57 -20.05 -15.37 13.92
N PRO A 58 -19.40 -14.75 14.92
CA PRO A 58 -17.98 -15.01 15.18
C PRO A 58 -17.65 -16.47 15.48
N HIS A 59 -18.52 -17.19 16.19
CA HIS A 59 -18.25 -18.56 16.64
C HIS A 59 -18.67 -19.62 15.62
N PHE A 60 -19.81 -19.44 14.96
CA PHE A 60 -20.39 -20.49 14.11
C PHE A 60 -20.22 -20.24 12.61
N LEU A 61 -20.32 -18.99 12.15
CA LEU A 61 -20.17 -18.67 10.72
C LEU A 61 -18.73 -18.91 10.25
N LYS A 62 -17.74 -18.55 11.07
CA LYS A 62 -16.31 -18.73 10.73
C LYS A 62 -15.89 -20.22 10.69
N GLN A 63 -16.51 -21.06 11.51
CA GLN A 63 -16.15 -22.48 11.65
C GLN A 63 -16.98 -23.40 10.72
N ALA A 64 -17.80 -22.83 9.82
CA ALA A 64 -18.74 -23.57 8.97
C ALA A 64 -19.69 -24.52 9.75
N LYS A 65 -19.99 -24.18 11.01
CA LYS A 65 -20.84 -24.95 11.91
C LYS A 65 -22.31 -24.62 11.69
N ILE A 66 -22.86 -25.08 10.56
CA ILE A 66 -24.20 -24.72 10.07
C ILE A 66 -25.32 -25.04 11.08
N PRO A 67 -25.37 -26.23 11.73
CA PRO A 67 -26.43 -26.52 12.70
C PRO A 67 -26.42 -25.57 13.90
N GLN A 68 -25.23 -25.29 14.46
CA GLN A 68 -25.08 -24.38 15.60
C GLN A 68 -25.39 -22.93 15.20
N LEU A 69 -25.08 -22.54 13.97
CA LEU A 69 -25.45 -21.24 13.42
C LEU A 69 -26.98 -21.07 13.37
N ILE A 70 -27.70 -22.05 12.84
CA ILE A 70 -29.17 -22.03 12.77
C ILE A 70 -29.76 -21.93 14.17
N ILE A 71 -29.29 -22.75 15.12
CA ILE A 71 -29.73 -22.72 16.52
C ILE A 71 -29.45 -21.34 17.15
N GLY A 72 -28.28 -20.73 16.88
CA GLY A 72 -27.95 -19.41 17.41
C GLY A 72 -28.79 -18.28 16.84
N ILE A 73 -29.15 -18.34 15.55
CA ILE A 73 -30.08 -17.39 14.91
C ILE A 73 -31.48 -17.56 15.50
N LEU A 74 -31.98 -18.79 15.60
CA LEU A 74 -33.28 -19.07 16.24
C LEU A 74 -33.29 -18.62 17.70
N GLY A 75 -32.22 -18.87 18.45
CA GLY A 75 -32.07 -18.40 19.83
C GLY A 75 -32.08 -16.87 19.94
N SER A 76 -31.42 -16.16 19.00
CA SER A 76 -31.44 -14.70 18.94
C SER A 76 -32.82 -14.14 18.57
N TYR A 77 -33.56 -14.86 17.73
CA TYR A 77 -34.95 -14.55 17.40
C TYR A 77 -35.89 -14.76 18.60
N LEU A 78 -35.72 -15.85 19.33
CA LEU A 78 -36.47 -16.11 20.56
C LEU A 78 -36.12 -15.09 21.65
N LEU A 79 -34.85 -14.66 21.73
CA LEU A 79 -34.43 -13.57 22.63
C LEU A 79 -35.16 -12.26 22.29
N PHE A 80 -35.26 -11.91 21.00
CA PHE A 80 -36.05 -10.77 20.54
C PHE A 80 -37.51 -10.86 21.01
N CYS A 81 -38.16 -11.99 20.73
CA CYS A 81 -39.55 -12.24 21.10
C CYS A 81 -39.76 -12.21 22.62
N GLY A 82 -38.84 -12.78 23.39
CA GLY A 82 -38.91 -12.84 24.86
C GLY A 82 -38.74 -11.47 25.52
N ILE A 83 -37.81 -10.64 25.03
CA ILE A 83 -37.65 -9.26 25.53
C ILE A 83 -38.94 -8.47 25.31
N ARG A 84 -39.54 -8.57 24.12
CA ARG A 84 -40.82 -7.92 23.83
C ARG A 84 -41.95 -8.45 24.71
N ALA A 85 -42.06 -9.77 24.89
CA ALA A 85 -43.10 -10.35 25.72
C ALA A 85 -42.99 -9.88 27.18
N VAL A 86 -41.78 -9.83 27.74
CA VAL A 86 -41.57 -9.30 29.10
C VAL A 86 -41.94 -7.82 29.18
N LEU A 87 -41.54 -7.00 28.20
CA LEU A 87 -41.83 -5.57 28.26
C LEU A 87 -43.31 -5.27 28.01
N GLU A 88 -43.91 -5.85 26.98
CA GLU A 88 -45.23 -5.49 26.45
C GLU A 88 -46.38 -6.23 27.15
N GLU A 89 -46.15 -7.44 27.68
CA GLU A 89 -47.20 -8.26 28.31
C GLU A 89 -47.06 -8.37 29.84
N VAL A 90 -45.94 -7.91 30.40
CA VAL A 90 -45.71 -7.94 31.87
C VAL A 90 -45.44 -6.55 32.42
N VAL A 91 -44.45 -5.84 31.88
CA VAL A 91 -44.04 -4.53 32.42
C VAL A 91 -45.04 -3.42 32.08
N TYR A 92 -45.43 -3.29 30.81
CA TYR A 92 -46.33 -2.22 30.38
C TYR A 92 -47.74 -2.35 30.95
N PRO A 93 -48.37 -3.54 31.03
CA PRO A 93 -49.67 -3.67 31.67
C PRO A 93 -49.61 -3.31 33.15
N TYR A 94 -48.54 -3.69 33.85
CA TYR A 94 -48.37 -3.41 35.27
C TYR A 94 -48.11 -1.93 35.59
N TYR A 95 -47.26 -1.25 34.80
CA TYR A 95 -46.84 0.14 35.09
C TYR A 95 -47.58 1.21 34.29
N LEU A 96 -48.07 0.87 33.09
CA LEU A 96 -48.66 1.81 32.13
C LEU A 96 -50.12 1.51 31.81
N GLY A 97 -50.64 0.34 32.22
CA GLY A 97 -52.06 -0.02 32.11
C GLY A 97 -52.51 -0.37 30.69
N PHE A 98 -51.59 -0.74 29.79
CA PHE A 98 -51.90 -1.22 28.45
C PHE A 98 -51.03 -2.43 28.08
N ASP A 99 -51.61 -3.32 27.27
CA ASP A 99 -51.01 -4.48 26.61
C ASP A 99 -50.97 -4.26 25.09
N ASN A 100 -50.14 -5.04 24.39
CA ASN A 100 -50.03 -4.94 22.93
C ASN A 100 -50.90 -5.99 22.21
N TYR A 101 -51.09 -7.17 22.82
CA TYR A 101 -51.87 -8.26 22.25
C TYR A 101 -53.02 -8.65 23.19
N ASP A 102 -54.16 -9.03 22.61
CA ASP A 102 -55.29 -9.56 23.39
C ASP A 102 -54.93 -10.89 24.07
N ALA A 103 -55.52 -11.17 25.23
CA ALA A 103 -55.31 -12.39 26.01
C ALA A 103 -55.65 -13.70 25.26
N THR A 104 -56.38 -13.62 24.14
CA THR A 104 -56.71 -14.76 23.27
C THR A 104 -55.66 -15.03 22.19
N THR A 105 -54.62 -14.20 22.10
CA THR A 105 -53.55 -14.33 21.11
C THR A 105 -52.75 -15.60 21.34
N THR A 106 -52.66 -16.43 20.30
CA THR A 106 -51.85 -17.65 20.37
C THR A 106 -50.36 -17.32 20.29
N VAL A 107 -49.53 -18.14 20.95
CA VAL A 107 -48.06 -18.03 20.86
C VAL A 107 -47.57 -18.08 19.42
N TRP A 108 -48.23 -18.88 18.57
CA TRP A 108 -47.89 -18.97 17.15
C TRP A 108 -48.13 -17.64 16.42
N HIS A 109 -49.28 -17.00 16.63
CA HIS A 109 -49.56 -15.70 16.03
C HIS A 109 -48.54 -14.65 16.47
N TYR A 110 -48.22 -14.60 17.77
CA TYR A 110 -47.19 -13.72 18.31
C TYR A 110 -45.82 -13.93 17.64
N LEU A 111 -45.38 -15.18 17.52
CA LEU A 111 -44.11 -15.51 16.87
C LEU A 111 -44.11 -15.21 15.36
N VAL A 112 -45.24 -15.25 14.67
CA VAL A 112 -45.28 -14.94 13.23
C VAL A 112 -45.31 -13.43 13.00
N ASP A 113 -46.09 -12.68 13.78
CA ASP A 113 -46.18 -11.21 13.68
C ASP A 113 -44.82 -10.54 13.96
N ASN A 114 -44.07 -11.10 14.91
CA ASN A 114 -42.72 -10.64 15.26
C ASN A 114 -41.64 -10.93 14.22
N LEU A 115 -41.91 -11.78 13.23
CA LEU A 115 -40.90 -12.27 12.30
C LEU A 115 -40.29 -11.14 11.48
N TYR A 116 -41.14 -10.24 10.97
CA TYR A 116 -40.70 -9.08 10.17
C TYR A 116 -39.75 -8.17 10.96
N TYR A 117 -40.11 -7.86 12.21
CA TYR A 117 -39.34 -6.93 13.04
C TYR A 117 -38.04 -7.55 13.56
N GLY A 118 -38.05 -8.80 13.99
CA GLY A 118 -36.88 -9.48 14.54
C GLY A 118 -35.84 -9.85 13.48
N PHE A 119 -36.28 -10.29 12.31
CA PHE A 119 -35.37 -10.83 11.28
C PHE A 119 -34.54 -9.73 10.58
N SER A 120 -35.10 -8.53 10.42
CA SER A 120 -34.42 -7.40 9.76
C SER A 120 -33.07 -7.04 10.41
N PHE A 121 -32.99 -7.03 11.75
CA PHE A 121 -31.76 -6.70 12.48
C PHE A 121 -30.78 -7.86 12.58
N ILE A 122 -31.27 -9.11 12.51
CA ILE A 122 -30.42 -10.29 12.37
C ILE A 122 -29.72 -10.29 11.01
N ILE A 123 -30.46 -10.00 9.92
CA ILE A 123 -29.88 -9.81 8.57
C ILE A 123 -28.85 -8.68 8.59
N LEU A 124 -29.19 -7.53 9.19
CA LEU A 124 -28.29 -6.39 9.28
C LEU A 124 -26.99 -6.77 10.03
N ALA A 125 -27.09 -7.50 11.14
CA ALA A 125 -25.92 -8.01 11.86
C ALA A 125 -25.07 -8.93 10.99
N ALA A 126 -25.69 -9.79 10.19
CA ALA A 126 -25.01 -10.70 9.27
C ALA A 126 -24.27 -9.92 8.18
N ALA A 127 -24.93 -8.95 7.55
CA ALA A 127 -24.35 -8.10 6.52
C ALA A 127 -23.13 -7.32 7.06
N ILE A 128 -23.28 -6.64 8.21
CA ILE A 128 -22.18 -5.87 8.81
C ILE A 128 -21.03 -6.79 9.21
N TYR A 129 -21.31 -7.96 9.78
CA TYR A 129 -20.28 -8.93 10.13
C TYR A 129 -19.53 -9.44 8.90
N ALA A 130 -20.27 -9.83 7.84
CA ALA A 130 -19.70 -10.34 6.59
C ALA A 130 -18.83 -9.28 5.90
N THR A 131 -19.32 -8.05 5.72
CA THR A 131 -18.54 -6.96 5.11
C THR A 131 -17.29 -6.63 5.92
N ARG A 132 -17.40 -6.57 7.26
CA ARG A 132 -16.24 -6.33 8.14
C ARG A 132 -15.22 -7.45 8.04
N ASN A 133 -15.66 -8.70 7.93
CA ASN A 133 -14.77 -9.84 7.82
C ASN A 133 -14.09 -9.89 6.44
N ALA A 134 -14.84 -9.65 5.36
CA ALA A 134 -14.31 -9.57 4.00
C ALA A 134 -13.22 -8.49 3.88
N TYR A 135 -13.49 -7.27 4.37
CA TYR A 135 -12.50 -6.19 4.37
C TYR A 135 -11.24 -6.54 5.18
N ARG A 136 -11.39 -7.23 6.31
CA ARG A 136 -10.24 -7.70 7.11
C ARG A 136 -9.42 -8.74 6.37
N GLN A 137 -10.08 -9.69 5.71
CA GLN A 137 -9.42 -10.74 4.94
C GLN A 137 -8.66 -10.15 3.75
N GLU A 138 -9.27 -9.23 3.01
CA GLU A 138 -8.63 -8.53 1.89
C GLU A 138 -7.37 -7.79 2.34
N ARG A 139 -7.46 -7.02 3.44
CA ARG A 139 -6.31 -6.32 4.02
C ARG A 139 -5.19 -7.25 4.49
N GLN A 140 -5.54 -8.42 5.05
CA GLN A 140 -4.56 -9.43 5.45
C GLN A 140 -3.90 -10.05 4.23
N HIS A 141 -4.67 -10.36 3.20
CA HIS A 141 -4.17 -10.91 1.95
C HIS A 141 -3.24 -9.94 1.22
N ASP A 142 -3.57 -8.66 1.16
CA ASP A 142 -2.69 -7.61 0.62
C ASP A 142 -1.39 -7.48 1.40
N ALA A 143 -1.44 -7.57 2.73
CA ALA A 143 -0.25 -7.54 3.57
C ALA A 143 0.65 -8.75 3.30
N LEU A 144 0.06 -9.95 3.24
CA LEU A 144 0.79 -11.19 2.92
C LEU A 144 1.41 -11.15 1.53
N ARG A 145 0.70 -10.62 0.52
CA ARG A 145 1.25 -10.44 -0.83
C ARG A 145 2.46 -9.51 -0.84
N LYS A 146 2.41 -8.40 -0.10
CA LYS A 146 3.55 -7.47 0.02
C LYS A 146 4.74 -8.12 0.71
N GLU A 147 4.48 -8.90 1.76
CA GLU A 147 5.53 -9.62 2.48
C GLU A 147 6.16 -10.72 1.63
N ALA A 148 5.35 -11.48 0.88
CA ALA A 148 5.81 -12.49 -0.08
C ALA A 148 6.69 -11.88 -1.18
N ALA A 149 6.26 -10.76 -1.79
CA ALA A 149 7.04 -10.06 -2.80
C ALA A 149 8.39 -9.55 -2.23
N LYS A 150 8.40 -9.08 -0.98
CA LYS A 150 9.64 -8.67 -0.29
C LYS A 150 10.56 -9.86 -0.04
N ALA A 151 10.01 -11.00 0.38
CA ALA A 151 10.76 -12.23 0.63
C ALA A 151 11.35 -12.80 -0.67
N GLU A 152 10.57 -12.81 -1.77
CA GLU A 152 11.03 -13.21 -3.09
C GLU A 152 12.16 -12.32 -3.59
N MET A 153 12.02 -10.99 -3.45
CA MET A 153 13.08 -10.05 -3.80
C MET A 153 14.36 -10.29 -2.97
N ALA A 154 14.24 -10.53 -1.67
CA ALA A 154 15.37 -10.84 -0.80
C ALA A 154 16.02 -12.18 -1.19
N PHE A 155 15.22 -13.20 -1.50
CA PHE A 155 15.71 -14.49 -1.96
C PHE A 155 16.46 -14.38 -3.31
N LEU A 156 15.87 -13.72 -4.31
CA LEU A 156 16.50 -13.48 -5.61
C LEU A 156 17.83 -12.74 -5.45
N LYS A 157 17.90 -11.74 -4.56
CA LYS A 157 19.16 -11.06 -4.23
C LYS A 157 20.17 -11.99 -3.56
N SER A 158 19.73 -12.85 -2.64
CA SER A 158 20.61 -13.79 -1.93
C SER A 158 21.28 -14.83 -2.83
N GLN A 159 20.68 -15.12 -4.01
CA GLN A 159 21.31 -16.00 -5.01
C GLN A 159 22.61 -15.40 -5.57
N ILE A 160 22.78 -14.08 -5.49
CA ILE A 160 24.08 -13.44 -5.67
C ILE A 160 24.78 -13.52 -4.32
N ASN A 161 25.78 -14.40 -4.17
CA ASN A 161 26.57 -14.49 -2.94
C ASN A 161 27.56 -13.29 -2.88
N PRO A 162 27.24 -12.19 -2.15
CA PRO A 162 28.03 -10.97 -2.21
C PRO A 162 29.42 -11.21 -1.64
N HIS A 163 29.50 -12.04 -0.59
CA HIS A 163 30.74 -12.40 0.07
C HIS A 163 31.68 -13.16 -0.87
N PHE A 164 31.17 -14.17 -1.59
CA PHE A 164 31.97 -14.86 -2.61
C PHE A 164 32.45 -13.89 -3.69
N LEU A 165 31.58 -13.00 -4.16
CA LEU A 165 31.92 -12.02 -5.20
C LEU A 165 33.01 -11.04 -4.72
N TYR A 166 32.90 -10.48 -3.51
CA TYR A 166 33.94 -9.62 -2.93
C TYR A 166 35.25 -10.36 -2.75
N ASN A 167 35.23 -11.59 -2.24
CA ASN A 167 36.44 -12.38 -2.05
C ASN A 167 37.12 -12.69 -3.39
N THR A 168 36.32 -12.99 -4.41
CA THR A 168 36.81 -13.23 -5.77
C THR A 168 37.45 -11.96 -6.34
N LEU A 169 36.78 -10.81 -6.25
CA LEU A 169 37.33 -9.54 -6.75
C LEU A 169 38.57 -9.11 -5.97
N ASN A 170 38.60 -9.25 -4.64
CA ASN A 170 39.78 -8.95 -3.83
C ASN A 170 40.96 -9.88 -4.17
N TYR A 171 40.70 -11.16 -4.42
CA TYR A 171 41.73 -12.09 -4.86
C TYR A 171 42.29 -11.71 -6.23
N ILE A 172 41.43 -11.45 -7.23
CA ILE A 172 41.87 -11.00 -8.57
C ILE A 172 42.61 -9.66 -8.47
N TYR A 173 42.16 -8.75 -7.61
CA TYR A 173 42.86 -7.49 -7.32
C TYR A 173 44.28 -7.75 -6.83
N SER A 174 44.46 -8.64 -5.85
CA SER A 174 45.80 -8.98 -5.34
C SER A 174 46.73 -9.56 -6.41
N LEU A 175 46.18 -10.32 -7.37
CA LEU A 175 46.93 -10.84 -8.53
C LEU A 175 47.24 -9.74 -9.56
N ALA A 176 46.40 -8.72 -9.67
CA ALA A 176 46.55 -7.63 -10.63
C ALA A 176 47.54 -6.55 -10.18
N ILE A 177 47.71 -6.31 -8.87
CA ILE A 177 48.66 -5.32 -8.32
C ILE A 177 50.06 -5.43 -8.95
N PRO A 178 50.72 -6.61 -8.96
CA PRO A 178 52.06 -6.72 -9.54
C PRO A 178 52.09 -6.67 -11.09
N VAL A 179 50.94 -6.77 -11.75
CA VAL A 179 50.84 -6.87 -13.23
C VAL A 179 50.52 -5.52 -13.86
N SER A 180 49.55 -4.80 -13.32
CA SER A 180 49.09 -3.53 -13.87
C SER A 180 48.25 -2.73 -12.87
N ASP A 181 48.73 -1.54 -12.51
CA ASP A 181 47.97 -0.59 -11.69
C ASP A 181 46.61 -0.24 -12.34
N LYS A 182 46.58 -0.13 -13.68
CA LYS A 182 45.34 0.15 -14.43
C LYS A 182 44.31 -0.98 -14.25
N LEU A 183 44.75 -2.24 -14.31
CA LEU A 183 43.88 -3.40 -14.09
C LEU A 183 43.44 -3.51 -12.62
N ALA A 184 44.36 -3.32 -11.69
CA ALA A 184 44.08 -3.36 -10.26
C ALA A 184 43.02 -2.31 -9.87
N ASN A 185 43.18 -1.07 -10.33
CA ASN A 185 42.21 0.01 -10.12
C ASN A 185 40.84 -0.29 -10.75
N ALA A 186 40.81 -0.93 -11.92
CA ALA A 186 39.55 -1.35 -12.55
C ALA A 186 38.79 -2.37 -11.68
N ILE A 187 39.50 -3.32 -11.06
CA ILE A 187 38.88 -4.32 -10.18
C ILE A 187 38.33 -3.69 -8.91
N VAL A 188 39.04 -2.73 -8.31
CA VAL A 188 38.55 -1.96 -7.15
C VAL A 188 37.26 -1.21 -7.50
N ASN A 189 37.27 -0.45 -8.60
CA ASN A 189 36.09 0.30 -9.05
C ASN A 189 34.89 -0.64 -9.30
N LEU A 190 35.12 -1.81 -9.91
CA LEU A 190 34.08 -2.81 -10.12
C LEU A 190 33.53 -3.35 -8.79
N SER A 191 34.41 -3.64 -7.83
CA SER A 191 34.02 -4.10 -6.50
C SER A 191 33.15 -3.07 -5.78
N ASP A 192 33.46 -1.79 -5.89
CA ASP A 192 32.68 -0.73 -5.25
C ASP A 192 31.31 -0.51 -5.92
N LEU A 193 31.22 -0.64 -7.25
CA LEU A 193 29.93 -0.65 -7.94
C LEU A 193 29.06 -1.85 -7.49
N MET A 194 29.64 -3.04 -7.38
CA MET A 194 28.93 -4.21 -6.87
C MET A 194 28.47 -4.02 -5.43
N ARG A 195 29.33 -3.43 -4.59
CA ARG A 195 29.00 -3.13 -3.19
C ARG A 195 27.81 -2.21 -3.06
N TYR A 196 27.79 -1.16 -3.86
CA TYR A 196 26.67 -0.22 -3.89
C TYR A 196 25.38 -0.89 -4.37
N THR A 197 25.44 -1.67 -5.46
CA THR A 197 24.28 -2.36 -6.06
C THR A 197 23.64 -3.35 -5.09
N LEU A 198 24.46 -4.04 -4.28
CA LEU A 198 24.00 -5.04 -3.31
C LEU A 198 23.68 -4.44 -1.93
N SER A 199 23.97 -3.16 -1.70
CA SER A 199 23.72 -2.53 -0.41
C SER A 199 22.23 -2.34 -0.13
N GLU A 200 21.82 -2.59 1.13
CA GLU A 200 20.45 -2.36 1.58
C GLU A 200 20.30 -0.98 2.23
N SER A 201 19.24 -0.26 1.84
CA SER A 201 18.72 0.89 2.58
C SER A 201 17.33 0.55 3.10
N LYS A 202 17.08 0.82 4.40
CA LYS A 202 15.81 0.46 5.07
C LYS A 202 14.58 1.09 4.39
N ASP A 203 14.75 2.25 3.78
CA ASP A 203 13.72 3.03 3.09
C ASP A 203 13.94 3.10 1.57
N GLY A 204 14.90 2.34 1.01
CA GLY A 204 15.22 2.34 -0.42
C GLY A 204 15.93 3.61 -0.92
N LYS A 205 16.32 4.53 -0.03
CA LYS A 205 16.94 5.81 -0.36
C LYS A 205 18.40 5.89 0.11
N VAL A 206 19.20 6.69 -0.58
CA VAL A 206 20.60 7.01 -0.24
C VAL A 206 20.86 8.50 -0.40
N GLU A 207 21.92 9.01 0.23
CA GLU A 207 22.43 10.36 -0.05
C GLU A 207 22.76 10.51 -1.54
N ILE A 208 22.45 11.69 -2.12
CA ILE A 208 22.77 12.01 -3.52
C ILE A 208 24.27 11.84 -3.78
N THR A 209 25.13 12.14 -2.80
CA THR A 209 26.58 11.93 -2.89
C THR A 209 26.95 10.49 -3.23
N ARG A 210 26.24 9.49 -2.69
CA ARG A 210 26.51 8.09 -3.02
C ARG A 210 26.11 7.73 -4.45
N GLU A 211 25.06 8.34 -4.99
CA GLU A 211 24.71 8.19 -6.42
C GLU A 211 25.77 8.85 -7.31
N ILE A 212 26.32 9.99 -6.90
CA ILE A 212 27.41 10.68 -7.61
C ILE A 212 28.67 9.82 -7.66
N ASP A 213 29.11 9.30 -6.50
CA ASP A 213 30.29 8.43 -6.41
C ASP A 213 30.11 7.19 -7.30
N TYR A 214 28.91 6.60 -7.26
CA TYR A 214 28.57 5.46 -8.10
C TYR A 214 28.64 5.79 -9.60
N ILE A 215 28.09 6.93 -10.02
CA ILE A 215 28.16 7.40 -11.41
C ILE A 215 29.62 7.66 -11.82
N GLN A 216 30.43 8.29 -10.97
CA GLN A 216 31.85 8.56 -11.25
C GLN A 216 32.63 7.27 -11.47
N ASN A 217 32.47 6.29 -10.58
CA ASN A 217 33.11 4.99 -10.69
C ASN A 217 32.65 4.24 -11.96
N TYR A 218 31.36 4.34 -12.30
CA TYR A 218 30.83 3.75 -13.52
C TYR A 218 31.42 4.37 -14.78
N ILE A 219 31.48 5.72 -14.86
CA ILE A 219 32.10 6.45 -15.98
C ILE A 219 33.58 6.10 -16.08
N ALA A 220 34.30 6.03 -14.95
CA ALA A 220 35.72 5.71 -14.92
C ALA A 220 36.02 4.31 -15.47
N LEU A 221 35.18 3.31 -15.15
CA LEU A 221 35.30 1.98 -15.75
C LEU A 221 35.00 1.99 -17.24
N PHE A 222 33.95 2.71 -17.66
CA PHE A 222 33.58 2.78 -19.08
C PHE A 222 34.70 3.46 -19.90
N LYS A 223 35.34 4.48 -19.35
CA LYS A 223 36.50 5.17 -19.94
C LYS A 223 37.62 4.21 -20.33
N LEU A 224 37.88 3.17 -19.54
CA LEU A 224 38.97 2.22 -19.80
C LEU A 224 38.83 1.51 -21.15
N ARG A 225 37.61 1.35 -21.66
CA ARG A 225 37.32 0.70 -22.95
C ARG A 225 37.55 1.59 -24.16
N PHE A 226 37.47 2.91 -23.98
CA PHE A 226 37.50 3.89 -25.07
C PHE A 226 38.71 4.83 -24.99
N ASP A 227 39.57 4.64 -23.99
CA ASP A 227 40.85 5.34 -23.83
C ASP A 227 41.72 5.18 -25.11
N PRO A 228 42.23 6.27 -25.73
CA PRO A 228 42.24 7.65 -25.25
C PRO A 228 41.04 8.53 -25.67
N HIS A 229 40.14 8.04 -26.52
CA HIS A 229 39.04 8.79 -27.11
C HIS A 229 37.73 8.61 -26.32
N PHE A 230 37.66 9.24 -25.14
CA PHE A 230 36.47 9.22 -24.29
C PHE A 230 36.14 10.60 -23.74
N TYR A 231 35.06 11.19 -24.24
CA TYR A 231 34.63 12.56 -23.97
C TYR A 231 33.27 12.57 -23.25
N VAL A 232 33.33 12.57 -21.92
CA VAL A 232 32.16 12.64 -21.05
C VAL A 232 32.41 13.69 -19.97
N ASN A 233 31.51 14.66 -19.88
CA ASN A 233 31.59 15.74 -18.89
C ASN A 233 30.51 15.50 -17.82
N PHE A 234 30.94 15.10 -16.63
CA PHE A 234 30.07 15.00 -15.47
C PHE A 234 30.29 16.20 -14.54
N THR A 235 29.22 16.97 -14.32
CA THR A 235 29.24 18.18 -13.49
C THR A 235 28.20 18.08 -12.37
N THR A 236 28.61 18.46 -11.16
CA THR A 236 27.77 18.46 -9.96
C THR A 236 27.80 19.83 -9.29
N ALA A 237 26.70 20.23 -8.66
CA ALA A 237 26.68 21.43 -7.82
C ALA A 237 27.49 21.22 -6.52
N VAL A 238 28.07 22.32 -5.99
CA VAL A 238 28.93 22.30 -4.80
C VAL A 238 28.15 22.06 -3.49
N ASP A 239 26.88 22.47 -3.45
CA ASP A 239 26.00 22.30 -2.28
C ASP A 239 24.84 21.37 -2.60
N LEU A 240 24.96 20.11 -2.18
CA LEU A 240 23.96 19.05 -2.39
C LEU A 240 23.12 18.79 -1.14
N GLY A 241 23.51 19.38 0.00
CA GLY A 241 22.96 19.09 1.32
C GLY A 241 23.01 17.60 1.69
N SER A 242 22.26 17.22 2.73
CA SER A 242 22.04 15.83 3.17
C SER A 242 20.76 15.23 2.57
N ARG A 243 20.55 15.43 1.27
CA ARG A 243 19.32 15.02 0.59
C ARG A 243 19.44 13.61 0.05
N ARG A 244 18.31 12.89 0.14
CA ARG A 244 18.26 11.47 -0.17
C ARG A 244 17.31 11.16 -1.33
N ILE A 245 17.79 10.41 -2.30
CA ILE A 245 17.02 9.91 -3.45
C ILE A 245 17.01 8.38 -3.48
N ALA A 246 16.12 7.78 -4.26
CA ALA A 246 16.09 6.33 -4.42
C ALA A 246 17.44 5.82 -4.98
N ALA A 247 17.99 4.76 -4.39
CA ALA A 247 19.26 4.20 -4.83
C ALA A 247 19.19 3.68 -6.27
N LEU A 248 20.26 3.79 -7.04
CA LEU A 248 20.34 3.40 -8.45
C LEU A 248 19.26 4.08 -9.33
N LEU A 249 18.82 5.28 -8.99
CA LEU A 249 17.80 6.00 -9.76
C LEU A 249 18.41 6.66 -11.00
N LEU A 250 19.63 7.17 -10.87
CA LEU A 250 20.27 7.99 -11.89
C LEU A 250 21.03 7.16 -12.94
N ILE A 251 21.52 5.98 -12.53
CA ILE A 251 22.34 5.14 -13.41
C ILE A 251 21.69 4.77 -14.75
N PRO A 252 20.36 4.51 -14.87
CA PRO A 252 19.78 4.13 -16.16
C PRO A 252 19.91 5.23 -17.24
N PHE A 253 19.90 6.51 -16.84
CA PHE A 253 20.11 7.63 -17.77
C PHE A 253 21.55 7.67 -18.28
N VAL A 254 22.51 7.49 -17.36
CA VAL A 254 23.94 7.48 -17.67
C VAL A 254 24.29 6.27 -18.54
N GLU A 255 23.80 5.09 -18.19
CA GLU A 255 23.95 3.87 -18.99
C GLU A 255 23.40 4.05 -20.40
N ASN A 256 22.20 4.62 -20.53
CA ASN A 256 21.59 4.85 -21.83
C ASN A 256 22.45 5.79 -22.70
N ALA A 257 22.99 6.87 -22.11
CA ALA A 257 23.84 7.82 -22.82
C ALA A 257 25.21 7.23 -23.19
N LEU A 258 25.82 6.42 -22.33
CA LEU A 258 27.12 5.78 -22.63
C LEU A 258 27.00 4.58 -23.58
N LYS A 259 25.87 3.86 -23.53
CA LYS A 259 25.59 2.77 -24.48
C LYS A 259 25.25 3.33 -25.85
N HIS A 260 24.22 4.16 -25.96
CA HIS A 260 23.67 4.59 -27.25
C HIS A 260 24.21 5.94 -27.75
N GLY A 261 25.05 6.60 -26.97
CA GLY A 261 25.67 7.86 -27.35
C GLY A 261 26.97 7.69 -28.11
N VAL A 262 27.33 8.75 -28.84
CA VAL A 262 28.69 8.94 -29.33
C VAL A 262 29.54 9.42 -28.14
N VAL A 263 30.60 8.67 -27.80
CA VAL A 263 31.45 8.93 -26.62
C VAL A 263 32.88 9.30 -27.02
N ASP A 264 33.23 9.15 -28.28
CA ASP A 264 34.57 9.30 -28.86
C ASP A 264 34.72 10.57 -29.73
N ASP A 265 33.69 11.41 -29.83
CA ASP A 265 33.73 12.70 -30.51
C ASP A 265 33.95 13.86 -29.52
N PRO A 266 35.09 14.59 -29.58
CA PRO A 266 35.36 15.73 -28.72
C PRO A 266 34.42 16.92 -28.96
N ASN A 267 33.81 17.04 -30.15
CA ASN A 267 32.91 18.15 -30.47
C ASN A 267 31.50 17.93 -29.87
N HIS A 268 31.15 16.69 -29.58
CA HIS A 268 29.83 16.31 -29.06
C HIS A 268 29.95 15.39 -27.84
N PRO A 269 30.58 15.85 -26.73
CA PRO A 269 30.74 15.03 -25.54
C PRO A 269 29.39 14.69 -24.91
N VAL A 270 29.32 13.56 -24.21
CA VAL A 270 28.18 13.26 -23.35
C VAL A 270 28.19 14.23 -22.17
N LEU A 271 27.09 14.96 -21.98
CA LEU A 271 26.94 15.94 -20.91
C LEU A 271 26.03 15.37 -19.82
N ILE A 272 26.57 15.24 -18.61
CA ILE A 272 25.84 14.81 -17.42
C ILE A 272 25.93 15.95 -16.40
N ARG A 273 24.78 16.39 -15.91
CA ARG A 273 24.69 17.49 -14.97
C ARG A 273 23.71 17.18 -13.85
N LEU A 274 24.14 17.43 -12.63
CA LEU A 274 23.35 17.27 -11.43
C LEU A 274 23.34 18.59 -10.66
N GLU A 275 22.14 19.14 -10.44
CA GLU A 275 21.94 20.37 -9.69
C GLU A 275 20.87 20.17 -8.62
N VAL A 276 21.06 20.81 -7.48
CA VAL A 276 20.05 20.92 -6.42
C VAL A 276 19.81 22.40 -6.18
N LYS A 277 18.57 22.87 -6.34
CA LYS A 277 18.18 24.28 -6.14
C LYS A 277 16.93 24.34 -5.28
N ALA A 278 16.97 25.12 -4.20
CA ALA A 278 15.87 25.19 -3.22
C ALA A 278 15.40 23.77 -2.90
N ASP A 279 14.15 23.35 -3.12
CA ASP A 279 13.67 21.97 -2.85
C ASP A 279 13.57 21.07 -4.09
N THR A 280 14.22 21.44 -5.19
CA THR A 280 14.18 20.66 -6.44
C THR A 280 15.55 20.10 -6.78
N PHE A 281 15.60 18.77 -6.96
CA PHE A 281 16.68 18.05 -7.60
C PHE A 281 16.48 18.04 -9.11
N CYS A 282 17.52 18.34 -9.88
CA CYS A 282 17.53 18.29 -11.33
C CYS A 282 18.70 17.43 -11.82
N PHE A 283 18.41 16.43 -12.63
CA PHE A 283 19.40 15.59 -13.29
C PHE A 283 19.20 15.64 -14.80
N THR A 284 20.24 16.05 -15.52
CA THR A 284 20.21 16.19 -16.98
C THR A 284 21.29 15.33 -17.60
N VAL A 285 20.91 14.55 -18.61
CA VAL A 285 21.85 13.78 -19.44
C VAL A 285 21.56 14.07 -20.92
N SER A 286 22.60 14.44 -21.67
CA SER A 286 22.53 14.77 -23.09
C SER A 286 23.65 14.08 -23.86
N ASN A 287 23.34 13.51 -25.02
CA ASN A 287 24.32 12.87 -25.90
C ASN A 287 23.90 12.96 -27.38
N ALA A 288 24.88 12.93 -28.28
CA ALA A 288 24.62 12.65 -29.69
C ALA A 288 24.22 11.17 -29.87
N ILE A 289 23.28 10.89 -30.77
CA ILE A 289 22.77 9.53 -31.03
C ILE A 289 23.78 8.78 -31.92
N ASN A 290 24.21 7.60 -31.46
CA ASN A 290 25.03 6.71 -32.26
C ASN A 290 24.16 5.83 -33.18
N HIS A 291 24.06 6.20 -34.45
CA HIS A 291 23.29 5.46 -35.46
C HIS A 291 23.93 4.13 -35.90
N ASN A 292 25.19 3.88 -35.53
CA ASN A 292 25.91 2.67 -35.91
C ASN A 292 25.60 1.48 -34.99
N GLN A 293 24.93 1.70 -33.86
CA GLN A 293 24.49 0.62 -32.97
C GLN A 293 23.14 0.08 -33.39
N LYS A 294 23.13 -1.20 -33.80
CA LYS A 294 21.93 -1.95 -34.21
C LYS A 294 21.12 -2.53 -33.05
N ASP A 295 21.50 -2.26 -31.80
CA ASP A 295 20.71 -2.73 -30.66
C ASP A 295 19.35 -2.04 -30.67
N ILE A 296 18.33 -2.82 -30.99
CA ILE A 296 16.93 -2.42 -30.91
C ILE A 296 16.64 -2.20 -29.43
N SER A 297 16.77 -0.95 -28.97
CA SER A 297 16.31 -0.55 -27.65
C SER A 297 14.85 -0.95 -27.53
N SER A 298 14.56 -1.95 -26.70
CA SER A 298 13.21 -2.49 -26.54
C SER A 298 12.24 -1.52 -25.84
N GLY A 299 12.69 -0.31 -25.48
CA GLY A 299 11.92 0.66 -24.70
C GLY A 299 11.65 0.23 -23.25
N ILE A 300 12.02 -1.00 -22.89
CA ILE A 300 11.74 -1.61 -21.57
C ILE A 300 12.40 -0.82 -20.46
N GLY A 301 13.65 -0.36 -20.65
CA GLY A 301 14.38 0.40 -19.64
C GLY A 301 13.69 1.71 -19.24
N LEU A 302 13.15 2.44 -20.23
CA LEU A 302 12.46 3.71 -20.00
C LEU A 302 11.08 3.50 -19.38
N ALA A 303 10.34 2.50 -19.85
CA ALA A 303 9.04 2.14 -19.28
C ALA A 303 9.18 1.73 -17.80
N ASN A 304 10.21 0.94 -17.48
CA ASN A 304 10.53 0.56 -16.11
C ASN A 304 10.92 1.77 -15.25
N LEU A 305 11.72 2.69 -15.79
CA LEU A 305 12.12 3.91 -15.09
C LEU A 305 10.93 4.83 -14.77
N ARG A 306 10.03 5.05 -15.73
CA ARG A 306 8.79 5.83 -15.52
C ARG A 306 7.92 5.21 -14.43
N ARG A 307 7.64 3.91 -14.54
CA ARG A 307 6.87 3.17 -13.52
C ARG A 307 7.52 3.26 -12.15
N ARG A 308 8.85 3.17 -12.08
CA ARG A 308 9.60 3.29 -10.83
C ARG A 308 9.49 4.69 -10.22
N LEU A 309 9.55 5.74 -11.04
CA LEU A 309 9.36 7.13 -10.61
C LEU A 309 7.92 7.37 -10.09
N GLU A 310 6.90 6.85 -10.78
CA GLU A 310 5.50 6.93 -10.34
C GLU A 310 5.27 6.28 -8.97
N LEU A 311 5.91 5.14 -8.71
CA LEU A 311 5.79 4.42 -7.44
C LEU A 311 6.54 5.11 -6.29
N LEU A 312 7.72 5.66 -6.57
CA LEU A 312 8.60 6.20 -5.53
C LEU A 312 8.39 7.69 -5.25
N TYR A 313 7.89 8.45 -6.23
CA TYR A 313 7.72 9.90 -6.18
C TYR A 313 6.35 10.32 -6.74
N PRO A 314 5.22 9.81 -6.22
CA PRO A 314 3.90 10.13 -6.76
C PRO A 314 3.65 11.65 -6.69
N ASN A 315 3.36 12.26 -7.84
CA ASN A 315 3.16 13.71 -8.01
C ASN A 315 4.35 14.61 -7.61
N ALA A 316 5.52 14.02 -7.33
CA ALA A 316 6.72 14.73 -6.89
C ALA A 316 7.89 14.60 -7.88
N HIS A 317 7.61 14.20 -9.11
CA HIS A 317 8.62 14.08 -10.17
C HIS A 317 8.10 14.54 -11.53
N GLN A 318 9.02 14.98 -12.38
CA GLN A 318 8.78 15.25 -13.80
C GLN A 318 9.94 14.71 -14.62
N LEU A 319 9.65 13.91 -15.64
CA LEU A 319 10.65 13.37 -16.55
C LEU A 319 10.37 13.87 -17.97
N HIS A 320 11.25 14.72 -18.49
CA HIS A 320 11.22 15.21 -19.86
C HIS A 320 12.27 14.50 -20.70
N ILE A 321 11.87 14.01 -21.87
CA ILE A 321 12.77 13.37 -22.83
C ILE A 321 12.57 14.07 -24.16
N ILE A 322 13.66 14.62 -24.67
CA ILE A 322 13.71 15.31 -25.94
C ILE A 322 14.64 14.49 -26.83
N ARG A 323 14.12 14.04 -27.97
CA ARG A 323 14.87 13.28 -28.95
C ARG A 323 14.63 13.89 -30.32
N ASP A 324 15.71 14.28 -30.98
CA ASP A 324 15.70 14.65 -32.39
C ASP A 324 16.49 13.61 -33.21
N SER A 325 16.78 13.90 -34.48
CA SER A 325 17.51 12.98 -35.38
C SER A 325 18.98 12.79 -35.02
N LYS A 326 19.57 13.72 -34.25
CA LYS A 326 21.01 13.76 -33.91
C LYS A 326 21.27 13.69 -32.41
N ASN A 327 20.37 14.17 -31.57
CA ASN A 327 20.58 14.34 -30.14
C ASN A 327 19.48 13.68 -29.31
N TYR A 328 19.90 13.21 -28.14
CA TYR A 328 19.03 12.71 -27.09
C TYR A 328 19.31 13.47 -25.81
N LYS A 329 18.25 13.96 -25.15
CA LYS A 329 18.33 14.65 -23.87
C LYS A 329 17.24 14.16 -22.94
N SER A 330 17.62 13.85 -21.71
CA SER A 330 16.72 13.50 -20.62
C SER A 330 16.92 14.47 -19.46
N VAL A 331 15.82 14.92 -18.86
CA VAL A 331 15.79 15.84 -17.74
C VAL A 331 14.81 15.31 -16.70
N LEU A 332 15.32 14.99 -15.51
CA LEU A 332 14.55 14.54 -14.37
C LEU A 332 14.52 15.63 -13.31
N HIS A 333 13.31 16.04 -12.91
CA HIS A 333 13.07 16.87 -11.75
C HIS A 333 12.43 16.04 -10.64
N ILE A 334 12.90 16.19 -9.42
CA ILE A 334 12.28 15.64 -8.20
C ILE A 334 12.14 16.75 -7.19
N THR A 335 10.94 16.90 -6.63
CA THR A 335 10.68 17.82 -5.52
C THR A 335 10.73 17.03 -4.21
N PHE A 336 11.48 17.54 -3.23
CA PHE A 336 11.66 16.87 -1.93
C PHE A 336 10.49 17.05 -0.97
#